data_AF-A0A1W2FYP2-F1
#
_entry.id   AF-A0A1W2FYP2-F1
#
_cell.length_a   1.000
_cell.length_b   1.000
_cell.length_c   1.000
_cell.angle_alpha   90.00
_cell.angle_beta   90.00
_cell.angle_gamma   90.00
#
_symmetry.space_group_name_H-M   'P 1'
#
loop_
_entity.id
_entity.type
_entity.pdbx_description
1 polymer ?
#
loop_
_entity_poly.entity_id
_entity_poly.type
_entity_poly.pdbx_seq_one_letter_code
_entity_poly.pdbx_strand_id
1 'polypeptide(L)' 'MIGGITEVSRSSMQLVQLAAPMLNGDLVATNVHFTATRDDAKVSLGGLDLFRIEDSKIVEVWLFSAAAGEAAEKKFWLR' A
#
# COMPACT_ATOMS: atom_id res chain seq x y z
N MET A 1 -8.58 10.21 3.80
CA MET A 1 -7.31 9.49 3.52
C MET A 1 -7.15 8.94 2.10
N ILE A 2 -8.16 8.91 1.21
CA ILE A 2 -7.90 8.66 -0.24
C ILE A 2 -7.52 9.96 -0.97
N GLY A 3 -8.20 11.08 -0.67
CA GLY A 3 -7.92 12.38 -1.32
C GLY A 3 -6.47 12.86 -1.16
N GLY A 4 -5.90 12.71 0.03
CA GLY A 4 -4.50 13.08 0.30
C GLY A 4 -3.48 12.21 -0.46
N ILE A 5 -3.81 10.93 -0.71
CA ILE A 5 -2.97 10.02 -1.48
C ILE A 5 -2.96 10.42 -2.96
N THR A 6 -4.12 10.77 -3.53
CA THR A 6 -4.23 11.21 -4.93
C THR A 6 -3.49 12.54 -5.16
N GLU A 7 -3.66 13.49 -4.24
CA GLU A 7 -3.01 14.80 -4.31
C GLU A 7 -1.48 14.68 -4.20
N VAL A 8 -0.98 13.94 -3.20
CA VAL A 8 0.46 13.75 -2.99
C VAL A 8 1.10 12.95 -4.12
N SER A 9 0.42 11.96 -4.68
CA SER A 9 0.96 11.15 -5.77
C SER A 9 0.76 11.76 -7.16
N ARG A 10 0.09 12.91 -7.29
CA ARG A 10 -0.32 13.48 -8.59
C ARG A 10 -1.00 12.43 -9.50
N SER A 11 -1.85 11.58 -8.90
CA SER A 11 -2.53 10.46 -9.59
C SER A 11 -1.60 9.42 -10.23
N SER A 12 -0.31 9.39 -9.87
CA SER A 12 0.66 8.42 -10.39
C SER A 12 0.69 7.10 -9.61
N MET A 13 0.02 7.04 -8.46
CA MET A 13 0.03 5.85 -7.60
C MET A 13 -0.53 4.64 -8.34
N GLN A 14 0.23 3.56 -8.33
CA GLN A 14 -0.20 2.24 -8.78
C GLN A 14 0.03 1.22 -7.67
N LEU A 15 -0.92 0.30 -7.53
CA LEU A 15 -0.85 -0.83 -6.63
C LEU A 15 -1.10 -2.09 -7.45
N VAL A 16 -0.09 -2.97 -7.50
CA VAL A 16 -0.17 -4.23 -8.24
C VAL A 16 -0.20 -5.38 -7.26
N GLN A 17 -1.20 -6.25 -7.38
CA GLN A 17 -1.24 -7.52 -6.67
C GLN A 17 -0.29 -8.52 -7.32
N LEU A 18 0.60 -9.12 -6.54
CA LEU A 18 1.68 -9.99 -7.04
C LEU A 18 1.29 -11.47 -7.10
N ALA A 19 0.35 -11.90 -6.26
CA ALA A 19 -0.09 -13.30 -6.15
C ALA A 19 -1.55 -13.39 -5.69
N ALA A 20 -2.15 -14.58 -5.77
CA ALA A 20 -3.48 -14.81 -5.19
C ALA A 20 -3.47 -14.49 -3.67
N PRO A 21 -4.55 -13.89 -3.12
CA PRO A 21 -4.59 -13.58 -1.70
C PRO A 21 -4.60 -14.85 -0.85
N MET A 22 -4.00 -14.76 0.33
CA MET A 22 -4.04 -15.82 1.35
C MET A 22 -5.17 -15.53 2.33
N LEU A 23 -5.93 -16.56 2.69
CA LEU A 23 -7.10 -16.47 3.56
C LEU A 23 -6.82 -17.17 4.90
N ASN A 24 -7.20 -16.56 6.00
CA ASN A 24 -7.15 -17.17 7.34
C ASN A 24 -8.26 -16.62 8.25
N GLY A 25 -9.36 -17.35 8.39
CA GLY A 25 -10.52 -16.87 9.14
C GLY A 25 -11.13 -15.62 8.49
N ASP A 26 -11.27 -14.55 9.26
CA ASP A 26 -11.71 -13.23 8.79
C ASP A 26 -10.57 -12.37 8.20
N LEU A 27 -9.34 -12.92 8.11
CA LEU A 27 -8.18 -12.23 7.57
C LEU A 27 -7.93 -12.56 6.10
N VAL A 28 -7.58 -11.53 5.33
CA VAL A 28 -7.11 -11.62 3.94
C VAL A 28 -5.77 -10.92 3.81
N ALA A 29 -4.74 -11.64 3.38
CA ALA A 29 -3.41 -11.11 3.13
C ALA A 29 -3.09 -11.11 1.63
N THR A 30 -2.55 -10.01 1.11
CA THR A 30 -2.17 -9.89 -0.31
C THR A 30 -0.79 -9.25 -0.45
N ASN A 31 0.09 -9.90 -1.22
CA ASN A 31 1.37 -9.31 -1.59
C ASN A 31 1.17 -8.27 -2.68
N VAL A 32 1.70 -7.07 -2.44
CA VAL A 32 1.53 -5.93 -3.34
C VAL A 32 2.89 -5.36 -3.76
N HIS A 33 2.90 -4.70 -4.91
CA HIS A 33 3.97 -3.80 -5.32
C HIS A 33 3.37 -2.42 -5.56
N PHE A 34 3.81 -1.44 -4.79
CA PHE A 34 3.36 -0.07 -4.85
C PHE A 34 4.40 0.77 -5.59
N THR A 35 3.92 1.63 -6.50
CA THR A 35 4.75 2.66 -7.13
C THR A 35 4.04 4.01 -7.11
N ALA A 36 4.79 5.09 -6.96
CA ALA A 36 4.31 6.43 -7.17
C ALA A 36 5.47 7.37 -7.53
N THR A 37 5.17 8.45 -8.24
CA THR A 37 6.12 9.47 -8.66
C THR A 37 5.53 10.87 -8.44
N ARG A 38 6.31 11.76 -7.84
CA ARG A 38 6.03 13.20 -7.77
C ARG A 38 7.38 13.92 -7.90
N ASP A 39 7.41 15.06 -8.58
CA ASP A 39 8.53 16.01 -8.75
C ASP A 39 9.94 15.50 -8.34
N ASP A 40 10.27 15.51 -7.04
CA ASP A 40 11.59 15.20 -6.46
C ASP A 40 11.70 13.82 -5.78
N ALA A 41 10.63 13.01 -5.83
CA ALA A 41 10.53 11.74 -5.15
C ALA A 41 9.84 10.66 -6.01
N LYS A 42 10.48 9.50 -6.10
CA LYS A 42 9.91 8.28 -6.66
C LYS A 42 9.97 7.20 -5.61
N VAL A 43 8.93 6.39 -5.54
CA VAL A 43 8.85 5.24 -4.68
C VAL A 43 8.41 4.03 -5.48
N SER A 44 9.04 2.89 -5.22
CA SER A 44 8.72 1.58 -5.80
C SER A 44 9.11 0.53 -4.78
N LEU A 45 8.15 0.00 -4.04
CA LEU A 45 8.41 -1.01 -3.01
C LEU A 45 7.38 -2.13 -3.03
N GLY A 46 7.85 -3.32 -2.65
CA GLY A 46 6.97 -4.43 -2.30
C GLY A 46 6.38 -4.25 -0.91
N GLY A 47 5.28 -4.94 -0.65
CA GLY A 47 4.59 -4.93 0.62
C GLY A 47 3.60 -6.08 0.79
N LEU A 48 2.93 -6.07 1.93
CA LEU A 48 1.80 -6.93 2.24
C LEU A 48 0.69 -6.08 2.83
N ASP A 49 -0.51 -6.21 2.27
CA ASP A 49 -1.70 -5.62 2.87
C ASP A 49 -2.48 -6.73 3.57
N LEU A 50 -2.87 -6.48 4.82
CA LEU A 50 -3.70 -7.35 5.63
C LEU A 50 -5.03 -6.64 5.88
N PHE A 51 -6.12 -7.37 5.62
CA PHE A 51 -7.47 -6.90 5.85
C PHE A 51 -8.18 -7.83 6.83
N ARG A 52 -8.99 -7.25 7.71
CA ARG A 52 -10.01 -7.99 8.47
C ARG A 52 -11.39 -7.74 7.88
N ILE A 53 -12.15 -8.81 7.66
CA ILE A 53 -13.44 -8.77 6.97
C ILE A 53 -14.57 -9.19 7.93
N GLU A 54 -15.55 -8.32 8.13
CA GLU A 54 -16.80 -8.64 8.82
C GLU A 54 -17.99 -8.21 7.95
N ASP A 55 -19.03 -9.03 7.88
CA ASP A 55 -20.25 -8.75 7.09
C ASP A 55 -19.97 -8.25 5.67
N SER A 56 -19.02 -8.92 4.99
CA SER A 56 -18.57 -8.58 3.63
C SER A 56 -17.96 -7.19 3.49
N LYS A 57 -17.45 -6.60 4.58
CA LYS A 57 -16.79 -5.29 4.60
C LYS A 57 -15.40 -5.40 5.19
N ILE A 58 -14.46 -4.61 4.67
CA ILE A 58 -13.17 -4.39 5.30
C ILE A 58 -13.41 -3.53 6.55
N VAL A 59 -13.13 -4.07 7.73
CA VAL A 59 -13.28 -3.37 9.02
C VAL A 59 -11.96 -2.90 9.59
N GLU A 60 -10.85 -3.57 9.26
CA GLU A 60 -9.49 -3.17 9.64
C GLU A 60 -8.52 -3.35 8.48
N VAL A 61 -7.49 -2.50 8.46
CA VAL A 61 -6.44 -2.47 7.43
C VAL A 61 -5.08 -2.31 8.10
N TRP A 62 -4.13 -3.18 7.76
CA TRP A 62 -2.72 -3.01 8.08
C TRP A 62 -1.91 -3.04 6.79
N LEU A 63 -1.06 -2.03 6.62
CA LEU A 63 -0.19 -1.89 5.46
C LEU A 63 1.25 -2.16 5.90
N PHE A 64 1.89 -3.13 5.26
CA PHE A 64 3.28 -3.48 5.53
C PHE A 64 4.12 -3.14 4.32
N SER A 65 5.06 -2.21 4.51
CA SER A 65 6.08 -1.88 3.53
C SER A 65 7.33 -2.74 3.73
N ALA A 66 7.94 -3.21 2.65
CA ALA A 66 9.22 -3.89 2.75
C ALA A 66 10.26 -2.94 3.38
N ALA A 67 10.99 -3.42 4.40
CA ALA A 67 11.94 -2.60 5.17
C ALA A 67 12.99 -1.91 4.29
N ALA A 68 13.40 -2.55 3.19
CA ALA A 68 14.33 -1.95 2.22
C ALA A 68 13.81 -0.65 1.56
N GLY A 69 12.49 -0.41 1.58
CA GLY A 69 11.83 0.76 1.00
C GLY A 69 11.55 1.91 1.98
N GLU A 70 11.83 1.74 3.28
CA GLU A 70 11.40 2.70 4.32
C GLU A 70 11.93 4.12 4.05
N ALA A 71 13.19 4.28 3.68
CA ALA A 71 13.78 5.60 3.42
C ALA A 71 13.13 6.30 2.20
N ALA A 72 12.83 5.54 1.15
CA ALA A 72 12.18 6.08 -0.05
C ALA A 72 10.72 6.45 0.23
N GLU A 73 10.03 5.63 1.02
CA GLU A 73 8.65 5.88 1.45
C GLU A 73 8.55 7.11 2.36
N LYS A 74 9.44 7.24 3.36
CA LYS A 74 9.51 8.44 4.21
C LYS A 74 9.79 9.70 3.38
N LYS A 75 10.77 9.65 2.47
CA LYS A 75 11.06 10.77 1.56
C LYS A 75 9.84 11.16 0.71
N PHE A 76 9.04 10.18 0.30
CA PHE A 76 7.85 10.42 -0.51
C PHE A 76 6.69 11.05 0.29
N TRP A 77 6.41 10.55 1.50
CA TRP A 77 5.23 10.94 2.28
C TRP A 77 5.46 12.03 3.34
N LEU A 78 6.59 12.01 4.06
CA LEU A 78 6.80 12.71 5.34
C LEU A 78 7.78 13.89 5.21
N ARG A 79 7.57 14.78 4.24
CA ARG A 79 8.45 15.92 3.97
C ARG A 79 9.04 16.59 5.21
#